data_AF-A0A960E9L8-F1
#
_entry.id   AF-A0A960E9L8-F1
#
_cell.length_a   1.000
_cell.length_b   1.000
_cell.length_c   1.000
_cell.angle_alpha   90.00
_cell.angle_beta   90.00
_cell.angle_gamma   90.00
#
_symmetry.space_group_name_H-M   'P 1'
#
loop_
_entity.id
_entity.type
_entity.pdbx_description
1 polymer ?
#
loop_
_entity_poly.entity_id
_entity_poly.type
_entity_poly.pdbx_seq_one_letter_code
_entity_poly.pdbx_strand_id
1 'polypeptide(L)'
;MERTADDMSELSLDQLVELERRAAERDGAGDGHDDGDHLDVRQGSDDGIVLPWWQRPFNIVVLIVTGALLAGMVGWMVGDSNDVPDHNEVDVGFLQDMRVHHEQAVLMSFIYRSRPDIDPGLNTIARSIIMGQNIEVGRMIQMLRTLDEPEANESGTAMLWMSMVAEDDQMPGMASDAELEALAVAEGREADLMFADLMIAHHFGGIEMAEFAVENAEYDEVVMMAGSMAHGQQAEIREMLDVVAASEAAQP
;
A
#
# COMPACT_ATOMS: atom_id res chain seq x y z
N MET A 1 17.74 -19.78 40.93
CA MET A 1 18.15 -18.48 40.38
C MET A 1 17.95 -18.59 38.88
N GLU A 2 16.73 -18.33 38.43
CA GLU A 2 16.31 -18.40 37.03
C GLU A 2 17.01 -17.30 36.24
N ARG A 3 17.74 -17.68 35.19
CA ARG A 3 18.10 -16.78 34.09
C ARG A 3 17.06 -17.03 33.00
N THR A 4 16.28 -16.01 32.70
CA THR A 4 15.26 -16.01 31.64
C THR A 4 15.93 -15.99 30.27
N ALA A 5 15.18 -16.39 29.23
CA ALA A 5 15.62 -16.45 27.83
C ALA A 5 16.06 -15.10 27.22
N ASP A 6 15.89 -14.00 27.95
CA ASP A 6 16.21 -12.63 27.54
C ASP A 6 17.73 -12.33 27.59
N ASP A 7 18.47 -13.02 28.48
CA ASP A 7 19.90 -12.81 28.75
C ASP A 7 20.85 -13.47 27.71
N MET A 8 20.28 -14.20 26.74
CA MET A 8 21.06 -14.85 25.67
C MET A 8 21.20 -13.96 24.42
N SER A 9 20.44 -12.87 24.35
CA SER A 9 20.38 -11.97 23.18
C SER A 9 21.49 -10.91 23.14
N GLU A 10 22.21 -10.71 24.25
CA GLU A 10 23.31 -9.73 24.35
C GLU A 10 24.72 -10.35 24.26
N LEU A 11 24.83 -11.66 24.05
CA LEU A 11 26.13 -12.34 23.95
C LEU A 11 26.72 -12.16 22.54
N SER A 12 27.99 -11.78 22.46
CA SER A 12 28.69 -11.70 21.18
C SER A 12 28.89 -13.10 20.59
N LEU A 13 29.00 -13.17 19.26
CA LEU A 13 29.16 -14.42 18.50
C LEU A 13 30.32 -15.28 19.02
N ASP A 14 31.43 -14.65 19.43
CA ASP A 14 32.59 -15.34 20.00
C ASP A 14 32.29 -15.98 21.36
N GLN A 15 31.41 -15.37 22.16
CA GLN A 15 31.01 -15.91 23.47
C GLN A 15 30.06 -17.10 23.32
N LEU A 16 29.20 -17.10 22.29
CA LEU A 16 28.31 -18.21 21.99
C LEU A 16 29.09 -19.45 21.52
N VAL A 17 30.10 -19.27 20.67
CA VAL A 17 30.96 -20.36 20.18
C VAL A 17 31.74 -21.02 21.31
N GLU A 18 32.27 -20.22 22.26
CA GLU A 18 33.00 -20.77 23.40
C GLU A 18 32.07 -21.49 24.41
N LEU A 19 30.81 -21.08 24.54
CA LEU A 19 29.81 -21.79 25.34
C LEU A 19 29.44 -23.14 24.73
N GLU A 20 29.28 -23.20 23.41
CA GLU A 20 29.00 -24.45 22.68
C GLU A 20 30.19 -25.42 22.77
N ARG A 21 31.42 -24.90 22.66
CA ARG A 21 32.64 -25.70 22.83
C ARG A 21 32.76 -26.31 24.23
N ARG A 22 32.39 -25.56 25.28
CA ARG A 22 32.37 -26.05 26.66
C ARG A 22 31.25 -27.05 26.95
N ALA A 23 30.11 -26.92 26.28
CA ALA A 23 29.03 -27.90 26.38
C ALA A 23 29.46 -29.23 25.74
N ALA A 24 30.12 -29.19 24.58
CA ALA A 24 30.66 -30.37 23.92
C ALA A 24 31.79 -31.06 24.72
N GLU A 25 32.64 -30.28 25.41
CA GLU A 25 33.68 -30.83 26.30
C GLU A 25 33.11 -31.50 27.56
N ARG A 26 31.92 -31.07 28.04
CA ARG A 26 31.22 -31.71 29.17
C ARG A 26 30.64 -33.07 28.81
N ASP A 27 30.15 -33.23 27.57
CA ASP A 27 29.61 -34.51 27.09
C ASP A 27 30.71 -35.52 26.69
N GLY A 28 31.95 -35.05 26.51
CA GLY A 28 33.11 -35.89 26.14
C GLY A 28 33.97 -36.40 27.31
N ALA A 29 33.73 -35.93 28.54
CA ALA A 29 34.56 -36.26 29.71
C ALA A 29 33.80 -37.18 30.69
N GLY A 30 33.55 -38.42 30.25
CA GLY A 30 32.86 -39.44 31.05
C GLY A 30 33.23 -40.86 30.64
N ASP A 31 34.51 -41.12 30.37
CA ASP A 31 35.03 -42.49 30.25
C ASP A 31 36.21 -42.68 31.21
N GLY A 32 36.13 -43.71 32.06
CA GLY A 32 37.12 -44.01 33.08
C GLY A 32 36.64 -44.92 34.21
N HIS A 33 36.49 -46.23 33.91
CA HIS A 33 36.85 -47.40 34.72
C HIS A 33 36.27 -47.57 36.15
N ASP A 34 35.55 -48.67 36.43
CA ASP A 34 36.16 -49.90 37.01
C ASP A 34 35.11 -50.98 37.40
N ASP A 35 35.44 -52.20 36.98
CA ASP A 35 35.13 -53.56 37.43
C ASP A 35 33.78 -54.02 38.05
N GLY A 36 33.24 -55.06 37.38
CA GLY A 36 32.94 -56.33 38.04
C GLY A 36 31.47 -56.57 38.44
N ASP A 37 30.77 -57.42 37.69
CA ASP A 37 30.60 -58.84 38.07
C ASP A 37 29.65 -59.53 37.07
N HIS A 38 30.04 -60.73 36.68
CA HIS A 38 29.31 -61.58 35.75
C HIS A 38 28.08 -62.17 36.42
N LEU A 39 26.88 -62.01 35.85
CA LEU A 39 25.86 -63.07 35.91
C LEU A 39 24.98 -63.09 34.64
N ASP A 40 25.22 -64.14 33.87
CA ASP A 40 24.54 -64.55 32.66
C ASP A 40 23.11 -65.03 33.00
N VAL A 41 22.12 -64.15 32.83
CA VAL A 41 20.69 -64.49 32.99
C VAL A 41 20.04 -64.50 31.61
N ARG A 42 19.77 -65.72 31.16
CA ARG A 42 18.94 -66.12 30.02
C ARG A 42 18.07 -64.99 29.45
N GLN A 43 18.51 -64.49 28.31
CA GLN A 43 17.76 -63.56 27.45
C GLN A 43 16.50 -64.26 26.92
N GLY A 44 15.37 -64.04 27.59
CA GLY A 44 14.08 -64.08 26.92
C GLY A 44 14.04 -62.87 25.99
N SER A 45 13.97 -63.11 24.69
CA SER A 45 13.77 -62.07 23.68
C SER A 45 12.37 -61.47 23.86
N ASP A 46 12.26 -60.52 24.79
CA ASP A 46 11.21 -59.51 24.73
C ASP A 46 11.69 -58.50 23.68
N ASP A 47 11.67 -58.93 22.41
CA ASP A 47 11.90 -58.06 21.25
C ASP A 47 10.67 -57.16 21.14
N GLY A 48 10.52 -56.25 22.11
CA GLY A 48 9.51 -55.22 22.10
C GLY A 48 9.70 -54.41 20.83
N ILE A 49 8.71 -54.45 19.92
CA ILE A 49 8.74 -53.68 18.69
C ILE A 49 8.85 -52.20 19.08
N VAL A 50 10.06 -51.64 18.98
CA VAL A 50 10.29 -50.21 19.21
C VAL A 50 9.79 -49.49 17.97
N LEU A 51 8.53 -49.09 18.02
CA LEU A 51 7.94 -48.26 16.98
C LEU A 51 8.73 -46.95 16.87
N PRO A 52 9.06 -46.50 15.65
CA PRO A 52 9.51 -45.14 15.41
C PRO A 52 8.62 -44.17 16.18
N TRP A 53 9.20 -43.10 16.72
CA TRP A 53 8.47 -42.18 17.60
C TRP A 53 7.15 -41.70 16.96
N TRP A 54 7.12 -41.44 15.64
CA TRP A 54 5.94 -41.03 14.89
C TRP A 54 4.88 -42.12 14.69
N GLN A 55 5.22 -43.40 14.88
CA GLN A 55 4.30 -44.54 14.82
C GLN A 55 3.68 -44.88 16.19
N ARG A 56 4.08 -44.20 17.27
CA ARG A 56 3.43 -44.37 18.57
C ARG A 56 1.99 -43.84 18.48
N PRO A 57 0.97 -44.59 18.95
CA PRO A 57 -0.43 -44.24 18.76
C PRO A 57 -0.78 -42.86 19.32
N PHE A 58 -0.18 -42.48 20.45
CA PHE A 58 -0.31 -41.15 21.02
C PHE A 58 0.21 -40.04 20.08
N ASN A 59 1.37 -40.24 19.45
CA ASN A 59 1.96 -39.24 18.54
C ASN A 59 1.15 -39.11 17.24
N ILE A 60 0.56 -40.20 16.75
CA ILE A 60 -0.36 -40.17 15.60
C ILE A 60 -1.59 -39.32 15.94
N VAL A 61 -2.19 -39.52 17.13
CA VAL A 61 -3.33 -38.71 17.58
C VAL A 61 -2.95 -37.23 17.69
N VAL A 62 -1.78 -36.92 18.27
CA VAL A 62 -1.27 -35.54 18.34
C VAL A 62 -1.10 -34.94 16.95
N LEU A 63 -0.48 -35.65 16.00
CA LEU A 63 -0.30 -35.15 14.63
C LEU A 63 -1.63 -34.92 13.90
N ILE A 64 -2.62 -35.79 14.10
CA ILE A 64 -3.97 -35.62 13.53
C ILE A 64 -4.64 -34.37 14.11
N VAL A 65 -4.59 -34.19 15.43
CA VAL A 65 -5.19 -33.03 16.10
C VAL A 65 -4.50 -31.73 15.67
N THR A 66 -3.16 -31.71 15.64
CA THR A 66 -2.41 -30.54 15.18
C THR A 66 -2.71 -30.24 13.71
N GLY A 67 -2.77 -31.24 12.85
CA GLY A 67 -3.15 -31.08 11.45
C GLY A 67 -4.57 -30.52 11.29
N ALA A 68 -5.53 -31.00 12.08
CA ALA A 68 -6.91 -30.50 12.07
C ALA A 68 -7.02 -29.06 12.59
N LEU A 69 -6.25 -28.69 13.63
CA LEU A 69 -6.20 -27.32 14.15
C LEU A 69 -5.57 -26.35 13.14
N LEU A 70 -4.47 -26.76 12.49
CA LEU A 70 -3.85 -25.97 11.42
C LEU A 70 -4.78 -25.82 10.23
N ALA A 71 -5.44 -26.90 9.79
CA ALA A 71 -6.41 -26.84 8.71
C ALA A 71 -7.63 -25.97 9.08
N GLY A 72 -8.10 -26.03 10.33
CA GLY A 72 -9.18 -25.18 10.83
C GLY A 72 -8.78 -23.71 10.91
N MET A 73 -7.55 -23.41 11.34
CA MET A 73 -7.01 -22.05 11.38
C MET A 73 -6.84 -21.48 9.98
N VAL A 74 -6.30 -22.26 9.03
CA VAL A 74 -6.20 -21.86 7.62
C VAL A 74 -7.59 -21.68 7.02
N GLY A 75 -8.52 -22.60 7.29
CA GLY A 75 -9.91 -22.50 6.82
C GLY A 75 -10.66 -21.29 7.37
N TRP A 76 -10.42 -20.93 8.64
CA TRP A 76 -10.97 -19.72 9.25
C TRP A 76 -10.35 -18.47 8.65
N MET A 77 -9.02 -18.40 8.53
CA MET A 77 -8.33 -17.24 7.98
C MET A 77 -8.66 -16.98 6.51
N VAL A 78 -8.90 -18.03 5.72
CA VAL A 78 -9.36 -17.94 4.32
C VAL A 78 -10.87 -17.68 4.22
N GLY A 79 -11.65 -18.13 5.20
CA GLY A 79 -13.10 -17.95 5.22
C GLY A 79 -13.53 -16.55 5.68
N ASP A 80 -12.78 -15.95 6.60
CA ASP A 80 -13.00 -14.62 7.19
C ASP A 80 -12.47 -13.48 6.30
N SER A 81 -11.57 -13.79 5.35
CA SER A 81 -10.91 -12.81 4.48
C SER A 81 -11.70 -12.40 3.23
N ASN A 82 -12.95 -12.86 3.05
CA ASN A 82 -13.76 -12.57 1.86
C ASN A 82 -14.88 -11.54 2.10
N ASP A 83 -14.89 -10.86 3.24
CA ASP A 83 -15.85 -9.79 3.48
C ASP A 83 -15.38 -8.54 2.74
N VAL A 84 -16.08 -8.22 1.65
CA VAL A 84 -16.00 -6.93 0.96
C VAL A 84 -16.48 -5.86 1.95
N PRO A 85 -15.71 -4.78 2.20
CA PRO A 85 -16.16 -3.70 3.08
C PRO A 85 -17.49 -3.10 2.61
N ASP A 86 -18.34 -2.71 3.56
CA ASP A 86 -19.53 -1.92 3.27
C ASP A 86 -19.12 -0.62 2.54
N HIS A 87 -19.81 -0.32 1.45
CA HIS A 87 -19.55 0.83 0.59
C HIS A 87 -20.82 1.21 -0.20
N ASN A 88 -20.85 2.42 -0.73
CA ASN A 88 -21.97 2.96 -1.47
C ASN A 88 -21.56 3.48 -2.86
N GLU A 89 -22.54 4.06 -3.60
CA GLU A 89 -22.30 4.59 -4.94
C GLU A 89 -21.33 5.78 -4.99
N VAL A 90 -21.19 6.52 -3.88
CA VAL A 90 -20.21 7.62 -3.75
C VAL A 90 -18.80 7.07 -3.65
N ASP A 91 -18.59 5.98 -2.91
CA ASP A 91 -17.28 5.33 -2.83
C ASP A 91 -16.79 4.90 -4.21
N VAL A 92 -17.64 4.22 -4.97
CA VAL A 92 -17.28 3.69 -6.29
C VAL A 92 -17.14 4.81 -7.32
N GLY A 93 -18.15 5.70 -7.39
CA GLY A 93 -18.20 6.78 -8.35
C GLY A 93 -17.05 7.77 -8.18
N PHE A 94 -16.76 8.17 -6.94
CA PHE A 94 -15.63 9.06 -6.66
C PHE A 94 -14.29 8.44 -7.11
N LEU A 95 -14.03 7.18 -6.78
CA LEU A 95 -12.77 6.52 -7.13
C LEU A 95 -12.59 6.33 -8.64
N GLN A 96 -13.68 6.06 -9.37
CA GLN A 96 -13.65 5.91 -10.81
C GLN A 96 -13.44 7.26 -11.51
N ASP A 97 -14.23 8.26 -11.14
CA ASP A 97 -14.23 9.58 -11.78
C ASP A 97 -12.97 10.38 -11.41
N MET A 98 -12.58 10.39 -10.13
CA MET A 98 -11.34 11.06 -9.69
C MET A 98 -10.08 10.43 -10.31
N ARG A 99 -10.12 9.15 -10.71
CA ARG A 99 -9.00 8.58 -11.47
C ARG A 99 -8.84 9.26 -12.83
N VAL A 100 -9.93 9.39 -13.59
CA VAL A 100 -9.90 10.03 -14.91
C VAL A 100 -9.48 11.49 -14.77
N HIS A 101 -9.99 12.17 -13.75
CA HIS A 101 -9.59 13.54 -13.38
C HIS A 101 -8.08 13.63 -13.15
N HIS A 102 -7.52 12.75 -12.31
CA HIS A 102 -6.09 12.72 -12.02
C HIS A 102 -5.21 12.40 -13.24
N GLU A 103 -5.67 11.51 -14.11
CA GLU A 103 -4.96 11.17 -15.35
C GLU A 103 -4.78 12.42 -16.24
N GLN A 104 -5.75 13.33 -16.27
CA GLN A 104 -5.63 14.59 -17.03
C GLN A 104 -4.65 15.58 -16.37
N ALA A 105 -4.62 15.70 -15.04
CA ALA A 105 -3.60 16.51 -14.35
C ALA A 105 -2.16 16.04 -14.65
N VAL A 106 -1.97 14.72 -14.67
CA VAL A 106 -0.69 14.10 -15.05
C VAL A 106 -0.35 14.42 -16.52
N LEU A 107 -1.34 14.31 -17.42
CA LEU A 107 -1.17 14.65 -18.84
C LEU A 107 -0.78 16.13 -19.04
N MET A 108 -1.52 17.07 -18.44
CA MET A 108 -1.21 18.50 -18.51
C MET A 108 0.21 18.80 -18.02
N SER A 109 0.62 18.15 -16.93
CA SER A 109 1.96 18.30 -16.38
C SER A 109 3.04 17.76 -17.32
N PHE A 110 2.79 16.67 -18.05
CA PHE A 110 3.71 16.18 -19.08
C PHE A 110 3.76 17.10 -20.30
N ILE A 111 2.61 17.60 -20.77
CA ILE A 111 2.52 18.55 -21.89
C ILE A 111 3.34 19.80 -21.55
N TYR A 112 3.10 20.40 -20.38
CA TYR A 112 3.82 21.58 -19.90
C TYR A 112 5.33 21.35 -19.82
N ARG A 113 5.77 20.21 -19.29
CA ARG A 113 7.19 19.87 -19.11
C ARG A 113 7.91 19.39 -20.36
N SER A 114 7.22 19.24 -21.50
CA SER A 114 7.81 18.77 -22.75
C SER A 114 8.73 19.81 -23.43
N ARG A 115 8.70 21.06 -22.97
CA ARG A 115 9.44 22.18 -23.55
C ARG A 115 10.62 22.65 -22.66
N PRO A 116 11.66 23.27 -23.25
CA PRO A 116 12.90 23.57 -22.53
C PRO A 116 12.86 24.86 -21.70
N ASP A 117 11.97 25.81 -22.04
CA ASP A 117 11.92 27.14 -21.44
C ASP A 117 10.61 27.33 -20.67
N ILE A 118 10.64 26.95 -19.39
CA ILE A 118 9.51 26.99 -18.45
C ILE A 118 9.98 27.46 -17.07
N ASP A 119 9.07 28.05 -16.30
CA ASP A 119 9.38 28.52 -14.95
C ASP A 119 9.88 27.38 -14.04
N PRO A 120 11.02 27.52 -13.34
CA PRO A 120 11.56 26.47 -12.48
C PRO A 120 10.65 26.06 -11.31
N GLY A 121 9.89 27.01 -10.76
CA GLY A 121 8.93 26.77 -9.68
C GLY A 121 7.75 25.95 -10.18
N LEU A 122 7.12 26.37 -11.27
CA LEU A 122 6.02 25.61 -11.89
C LEU A 122 6.49 24.23 -12.40
N ASN A 123 7.72 24.10 -12.93
CA ASN A 123 8.29 22.80 -13.29
C ASN A 123 8.44 21.87 -12.06
N THR A 124 8.74 22.43 -10.89
CA THR A 124 8.82 21.66 -9.63
C THR A 124 7.43 21.19 -9.21
N ILE A 125 6.42 22.06 -9.27
CA ILE A 125 5.03 21.72 -8.97
C ILE A 125 4.51 20.65 -9.96
N ALA A 126 4.72 20.82 -11.25
CA ALA A 126 4.32 19.84 -12.27
C ALA A 126 4.98 18.46 -12.05
N ARG A 127 6.22 18.39 -11.55
CA ARG A 127 6.85 17.12 -11.15
C ARG A 127 6.15 16.50 -9.95
N SER A 128 5.80 17.33 -8.95
CA SER A 128 5.07 16.89 -7.77
C SER A 128 3.73 16.29 -8.16
N ILE A 129 2.94 16.99 -8.99
CA ILE A 129 1.65 16.53 -9.50
C ILE A 129 1.79 15.19 -10.23
N ILE A 130 2.76 15.06 -11.15
CA ILE A 130 3.02 13.78 -11.85
C ILE A 130 3.25 12.64 -10.84
N MET A 131 4.05 12.86 -9.79
CA MET A 131 4.34 11.78 -8.84
C MET A 131 3.17 11.51 -7.89
N GLY A 132 2.61 12.56 -7.28
CA GLY A 132 1.54 12.46 -6.29
C GLY A 132 0.28 11.85 -6.88
N GLN A 133 -0.20 12.39 -8.00
CA GLN A 133 -1.45 11.94 -8.59
C GLN A 133 -1.35 10.54 -9.21
N ASN A 134 -0.20 10.12 -9.73
CA ASN A 134 -0.01 8.71 -10.14
C ASN A 134 -0.08 7.73 -8.96
N ILE A 135 0.44 8.12 -7.79
CA ILE A 135 0.34 7.29 -6.57
C ILE A 135 -1.13 7.19 -6.14
N GLU A 136 -1.86 8.31 -6.17
CA GLU A 136 -3.28 8.34 -5.83
C GLU A 136 -4.12 7.52 -6.81
N VAL A 137 -3.87 7.59 -8.12
CA VAL A 137 -4.48 6.71 -9.14
C VAL A 137 -4.31 5.24 -8.77
N GLY A 138 -3.09 4.82 -8.43
CA GLY A 138 -2.82 3.44 -8.02
C GLY A 138 -3.57 3.04 -6.74
N ARG A 139 -3.71 3.96 -5.79
CA ARG A 139 -4.46 3.73 -4.55
C ARG A 139 -5.98 3.63 -4.82
N MET A 140 -6.53 4.44 -5.72
CA MET A 140 -7.95 4.34 -6.11
C MET A 140 -8.25 3.00 -6.77
N ILE A 141 -7.39 2.55 -7.70
CA ILE A 141 -7.50 1.22 -8.33
C ILE A 141 -7.47 0.12 -7.28
N GLN A 142 -6.55 0.21 -6.31
CA GLN A 142 -6.47 -0.80 -5.26
C GLN A 142 -7.71 -0.79 -4.37
N MET A 143 -8.28 0.37 -4.06
CA MET A 143 -9.51 0.44 -3.27
C MET A 143 -10.70 -0.14 -4.04
N LEU A 144 -10.87 0.18 -5.32
CA LEU A 144 -11.92 -0.44 -6.16
C LEU A 144 -11.82 -1.97 -6.18
N ARG A 145 -10.60 -2.52 -6.29
CA ARG A 145 -10.38 -3.98 -6.19
C ARG A 145 -10.72 -4.55 -4.82
N THR A 146 -10.42 -3.83 -3.74
CA THR A 146 -10.78 -4.23 -2.38
C THR A 146 -12.30 -4.24 -2.19
N LEU A 147 -13.01 -3.33 -2.87
CA LEU A 147 -14.47 -3.24 -2.85
C LEU A 147 -15.15 -4.24 -3.82
N ASP A 148 -14.39 -5.07 -4.55
CA ASP A 148 -14.88 -5.96 -5.62
C ASP A 148 -15.66 -5.20 -6.72
N GLU A 149 -15.28 -3.95 -6.98
CA GLU A 149 -15.94 -3.06 -7.94
C GLU A 149 -15.09 -2.86 -9.20
N PRO A 150 -15.70 -2.59 -10.37
CA PRO A 150 -14.98 -2.32 -11.59
C PRO A 150 -14.01 -1.16 -11.44
N GLU A 151 -12.81 -1.32 -12.01
CA GLU A 151 -11.81 -0.26 -11.98
C GLU A 151 -12.29 0.96 -12.78
N ALA A 152 -13.00 0.80 -13.90
CA ALA A 152 -13.47 1.92 -14.71
C ALA A 152 -15.00 2.02 -14.74
N ASN A 153 -15.48 3.25 -14.86
CA ASN A 153 -16.87 3.51 -15.21
C ASN A 153 -17.08 3.20 -16.69
N GLU A 154 -17.79 2.12 -17.00
CA GLU A 154 -18.07 1.71 -18.40
C GLU A 154 -19.33 2.37 -18.98
N SER A 155 -20.05 3.19 -18.20
CA SER A 155 -21.30 3.81 -18.64
C SER A 155 -21.09 5.00 -19.60
N GLY A 156 -19.89 5.58 -19.60
CA GLY A 156 -19.57 6.83 -20.32
C GLY A 156 -20.29 8.06 -19.76
N THR A 157 -20.73 7.99 -18.51
CA THR A 157 -21.35 9.10 -17.78
C THR A 157 -20.70 9.21 -16.41
N ALA A 158 -20.08 10.35 -16.14
CA ALA A 158 -19.48 10.70 -14.87
C ALA A 158 -20.46 11.45 -13.95
N MET A 159 -20.09 11.56 -12.68
CA MET A 159 -20.70 12.42 -11.65
C MET A 159 -22.11 12.03 -11.18
N LEU A 160 -22.61 10.84 -11.58
CA LEU A 160 -23.93 10.34 -11.15
C LEU A 160 -24.07 10.26 -9.63
N TRP A 161 -22.98 9.88 -8.95
CA TRP A 161 -22.87 9.79 -7.49
C TRP A 161 -22.99 11.16 -6.78
N MET A 162 -22.80 12.28 -7.52
CA MET A 162 -23.07 13.65 -7.04
C MET A 162 -24.44 14.18 -7.50
N SER A 163 -25.32 13.32 -8.01
CA SER A 163 -26.59 13.72 -8.66
C SER A 163 -26.41 14.66 -9.86
N MET A 164 -25.25 14.59 -10.52
CA MET A 164 -24.96 15.33 -11.75
C MET A 164 -24.79 14.35 -12.92
N VAL A 165 -24.83 14.87 -14.14
CA VAL A 165 -24.59 14.08 -15.36
C VAL A 165 -23.56 14.84 -16.17
N ALA A 166 -22.36 14.27 -16.29
CA ALA A 166 -21.29 14.78 -17.12
C ALA A 166 -20.77 13.67 -18.05
N GLU A 167 -20.18 14.03 -19.19
CA GLU A 167 -19.27 13.14 -19.91
C GLU A 167 -17.94 13.08 -19.14
N ASP A 168 -17.15 12.02 -19.33
CA ASP A 168 -15.89 11.80 -18.59
C ASP A 168 -14.89 12.98 -18.75
N ASP A 169 -14.92 13.66 -19.89
CA ASP A 169 -14.08 14.84 -20.20
C ASP A 169 -14.69 16.18 -19.74
N GLN A 170 -15.87 16.15 -19.12
CA GLN A 170 -16.64 17.33 -18.70
C GLN A 170 -16.85 17.40 -17.18
N MET A 171 -16.07 16.63 -16.41
CA MET A 171 -16.06 16.76 -14.96
C MET A 171 -15.59 18.16 -14.52
N PRO A 172 -15.97 18.62 -13.31
CA PRO A 172 -15.58 19.93 -12.80
C PRO A 172 -14.07 20.19 -12.94
N GLY A 173 -13.70 21.31 -13.55
CA GLY A 173 -12.31 21.75 -13.68
C GLY A 173 -11.49 21.05 -14.77
N MET A 174 -12.02 20.04 -15.46
CA MET A 174 -11.31 19.41 -16.58
C MET A 174 -11.00 20.43 -17.68
N ALA A 175 -9.77 20.38 -18.20
CA ALA A 175 -9.38 21.11 -19.39
C ALA A 175 -9.99 20.45 -20.62
N SER A 176 -10.53 21.25 -21.52
CA SER A 176 -11.01 20.79 -22.82
C SER A 176 -9.86 20.39 -23.75
N ASP A 177 -10.15 19.58 -24.77
CA ASP A 177 -9.17 19.22 -25.82
C ASP A 177 -8.52 20.45 -26.46
N ALA A 178 -9.28 21.52 -26.67
CA ALA A 178 -8.79 22.76 -27.25
C ALA A 178 -7.80 23.49 -26.31
N GLU A 179 -8.04 23.44 -24.99
CA GLU A 179 -7.12 24.00 -23.99
C GLU A 179 -5.86 23.15 -23.86
N LEU A 180 -5.97 21.82 -23.94
CA LEU A 180 -4.81 20.92 -23.97
C LEU A 180 -3.96 21.15 -25.21
N GLU A 181 -4.57 21.35 -26.38
CA GLU A 181 -3.87 21.67 -27.63
C GLU A 181 -3.20 23.06 -27.55
N ALA A 182 -3.90 24.05 -27.01
CA ALA A 182 -3.32 25.37 -26.76
C ALA A 182 -2.11 25.29 -25.82
N LEU A 183 -2.23 24.53 -24.71
CA LEU A 183 -1.13 24.31 -23.78
C LEU A 183 0.04 23.59 -24.45
N ALA A 184 -0.22 22.69 -25.40
CA ALA A 184 0.80 21.94 -26.12
C ALA A 184 1.65 22.82 -27.07
N VAL A 185 1.09 23.90 -27.59
CA VAL A 185 1.78 24.81 -28.51
C VAL A 185 2.26 26.12 -27.86
N ALA A 186 1.78 26.46 -26.66
CA ALA A 186 2.23 27.62 -25.92
C ALA A 186 3.72 27.54 -25.57
N GLU A 187 4.40 28.69 -25.55
CA GLU A 187 5.84 28.80 -25.26
C GLU A 187 6.12 29.85 -24.18
N GLY A 188 7.21 29.65 -23.44
CA GLY A 188 7.69 30.58 -22.41
C GLY A 188 6.60 30.96 -21.40
N ARG A 189 6.49 32.25 -21.11
CA ARG A 189 5.58 32.78 -20.09
C ARG A 189 4.10 32.50 -20.38
N GLU A 190 3.71 32.42 -21.65
CA GLU A 190 2.33 32.08 -22.02
C GLU A 190 2.01 30.64 -21.60
N ALA A 191 2.94 29.71 -21.81
CA ALA A 191 2.79 28.33 -21.34
C ALA A 191 2.74 28.23 -19.82
N ASP A 192 3.58 29.00 -19.11
CA ASP A 192 3.60 29.03 -17.64
C ASP A 192 2.26 29.48 -17.06
N LEU A 193 1.71 30.58 -17.58
CA LEU A 193 0.42 31.11 -17.15
C LEU A 193 -0.72 30.15 -17.49
N MET A 194 -0.74 29.62 -18.72
CA MET A 194 -1.77 28.69 -19.15
C MET A 194 -1.75 27.39 -18.33
N PHE A 195 -0.57 26.84 -18.02
CA PHE A 195 -0.46 25.68 -17.16
C PHE A 195 -1.00 25.97 -15.75
N ALA A 196 -0.59 27.09 -15.14
CA ALA A 196 -1.05 27.46 -13.82
C ALA A 196 -2.58 27.68 -13.78
N ASP A 197 -3.13 28.41 -14.75
CA ASP A 197 -4.57 28.69 -14.82
C ASP A 197 -5.38 27.40 -14.97
N LEU A 198 -5.00 26.53 -15.90
CA LEU A 198 -5.68 25.24 -16.12
C LEU A 198 -5.57 24.34 -14.89
N MET A 199 -4.38 24.19 -14.32
CA MET A 199 -4.17 23.31 -13.17
C MET A 199 -4.85 23.84 -11.90
N ILE A 200 -4.94 25.16 -11.71
CA ILE A 200 -5.69 25.75 -10.60
C ILE A 200 -7.19 25.46 -10.77
N ALA A 201 -7.75 25.67 -11.97
CA ALA A 201 -9.15 25.37 -12.25
C ALA A 201 -9.46 23.87 -12.04
N HIS A 202 -8.56 23.01 -12.53
CA HIS A 202 -8.61 21.57 -12.35
C HIS A 202 -8.65 21.20 -10.86
N HIS A 203 -7.73 21.71 -10.06
CA HIS A 203 -7.69 21.45 -8.63
C HIS A 203 -8.92 21.93 -7.88
N PHE A 204 -9.51 23.07 -8.27
CA PHE A 204 -10.78 23.51 -7.66
C PHE A 204 -11.91 22.51 -7.92
N GLY A 205 -12.02 21.98 -9.14
CA GLY A 205 -12.98 20.91 -9.46
C GLY A 205 -12.70 19.62 -8.67
N GLY A 206 -11.43 19.23 -8.58
CA GLY A 206 -11.03 18.06 -7.80
C GLY A 206 -11.34 18.20 -6.30
N ILE A 207 -11.19 19.40 -5.74
CA ILE A 207 -11.58 19.71 -4.35
C ILE A 207 -13.09 19.58 -4.17
N GLU A 208 -13.91 20.11 -5.08
CA GLU A 208 -15.38 20.01 -4.99
C GLU A 208 -15.84 18.54 -4.96
N MET A 209 -15.28 17.71 -5.84
CA MET A 209 -15.54 16.27 -5.86
C MET A 209 -15.11 15.59 -4.56
N ALA A 210 -13.91 15.91 -4.08
CA ALA A 210 -13.37 15.33 -2.85
C ALA A 210 -14.16 15.74 -1.61
N GLU A 211 -14.59 17.00 -1.49
CA GLU A 211 -15.41 17.48 -0.38
C GLU A 211 -16.77 16.77 -0.36
N PHE A 212 -17.39 16.54 -1.52
CA PHE A 212 -18.63 15.75 -1.58
C PHE A 212 -18.41 14.31 -1.10
N ALA A 213 -17.31 13.66 -1.52
CA ALA A 213 -16.98 12.32 -1.08
C ALA A 213 -16.74 12.25 0.44
N VAL A 214 -16.05 13.23 1.03
CA VAL A 214 -15.87 13.32 2.49
C VAL A 214 -17.20 13.33 3.24
N GLU A 215 -18.23 13.96 2.67
CA GLU A 215 -19.54 14.09 3.30
C GLU A 215 -20.46 12.88 3.09
N ASN A 216 -20.29 12.11 2.01
CA ASN A 216 -21.29 11.15 1.54
C ASN A 216 -20.77 9.72 1.29
N ALA A 217 -19.45 9.50 1.30
CA ALA A 217 -18.86 8.16 1.21
C ALA A 217 -19.13 7.33 2.48
N GLU A 218 -19.23 6.00 2.33
CA GLU A 218 -19.45 5.08 3.44
C GLU A 218 -18.15 4.38 3.87
N TYR A 219 -17.21 4.17 2.94
CA TYR A 219 -15.94 3.51 3.25
C TYR A 219 -14.93 4.52 3.82
N ASP A 220 -14.52 4.32 5.08
CA ASP A 220 -13.64 5.24 5.83
C ASP A 220 -12.33 5.58 5.07
N GLU A 221 -11.74 4.61 4.39
CA GLU A 221 -10.53 4.81 3.59
C GLU A 221 -10.74 5.77 2.41
N VAL A 222 -11.94 5.80 1.80
CA VAL A 222 -12.31 6.76 0.76
C VAL A 222 -12.46 8.15 1.36
N VAL A 223 -13.18 8.27 2.48
CA VAL A 223 -13.33 9.56 3.21
C VAL A 223 -11.96 10.14 3.57
N MET A 224 -11.06 9.33 4.12
CA MET A 224 -9.70 9.76 4.47
C MET A 224 -8.88 10.18 3.24
N MET A 225 -8.99 9.44 2.14
CA MET A 225 -8.27 9.77 0.91
C MET A 225 -8.79 11.07 0.29
N ALA A 226 -10.11 11.23 0.19
CA ALA A 226 -10.73 12.43 -0.34
C ALA A 226 -10.34 13.68 0.49
N GLY A 227 -10.37 13.59 1.82
CA GLY A 227 -9.92 14.68 2.69
C GLY A 227 -8.44 15.03 2.50
N SER A 228 -7.57 14.03 2.32
CA SER A 228 -6.15 14.24 2.02
C SER A 228 -5.95 14.91 0.66
N MET A 229 -6.69 14.50 -0.36
CA MET A 229 -6.65 15.08 -1.70
C MET A 229 -7.08 16.54 -1.69
N ALA A 230 -8.20 16.87 -1.05
CA ALA A 230 -8.69 18.24 -0.94
C ALA A 230 -7.62 19.14 -0.29
N HIS A 231 -7.01 18.68 0.81
CA HIS A 231 -5.95 19.42 1.48
C HIS A 231 -4.69 19.60 0.62
N GLY A 232 -4.25 18.53 -0.07
CA GLY A 232 -3.09 18.55 -0.96
C GLY A 232 -3.29 19.51 -2.14
N GLN A 233 -4.43 19.41 -2.82
CA GLN A 233 -4.78 20.27 -3.96
C GLN A 233 -4.89 21.75 -3.55
N GLN A 234 -5.45 22.06 -2.37
CA GLN A 234 -5.44 23.43 -1.84
C GLN A 234 -4.02 23.97 -1.61
N ALA A 235 -3.07 23.11 -1.22
CA ALA A 235 -1.68 23.50 -1.05
C ALA A 235 -0.99 23.76 -2.39
N GLU A 236 -1.20 22.89 -3.37
CA GLU A 236 -0.65 23.06 -4.72
C GLU A 236 -1.22 24.31 -5.42
N ILE A 237 -2.50 24.65 -5.23
CA ILE A 237 -3.07 25.94 -5.70
C ILE A 237 -2.29 27.12 -5.12
N ARG A 238 -2.05 27.12 -3.80
CA ARG A 238 -1.32 28.21 -3.14
C ARG A 238 0.11 28.34 -3.68
N GLU A 239 0.80 27.22 -3.85
CA GLU A 239 2.16 27.19 -4.41
C GLU A 239 2.19 27.74 -5.85
N MET A 240 1.23 27.36 -6.70
CA MET A 240 1.15 27.89 -8.07
C MET A 240 0.91 29.40 -8.08
N LEU A 241 -0.02 29.90 -7.26
CA LEU A 241 -0.30 31.33 -7.14
C LEU A 241 0.94 32.12 -6.66
N ASP A 242 1.66 31.59 -5.67
CA ASP A 242 2.89 32.21 -5.17
C ASP A 242 3.97 32.30 -6.25
N VAL A 243 4.16 31.23 -7.05
CA VAL A 243 5.12 31.22 -8.15
C VAL A 243 4.70 32.20 -9.26
N VAL A 244 3.42 32.23 -9.64
CA VAL A 244 2.90 33.17 -10.64
C VAL A 244 3.11 34.62 -10.19
N ALA A 245 2.76 34.95 -8.95
CA ALA A 245 2.91 36.30 -8.41
C ALA A 245 4.39 36.73 -8.29
N ALA A 246 5.27 35.82 -7.86
CA ALA A 246 6.71 36.09 -7.82
C ALA A 246 7.28 36.36 -9.22
N SER A 247 6.82 35.61 -10.22
CA SER A 247 7.22 35.78 -11.63
C SER A 247 6.76 37.11 -12.22
N GLU A 248 5.63 37.65 -11.79
CA GLU A 248 5.16 38.98 -12.18
C GLU A 248 5.99 40.10 -11.53
N ALA A 249 6.28 39.97 -10.23
CA ALA A 249 7.05 40.97 -9.49
C ALA A 249 8.52 41.09 -9.95
N ALA A 250 9.08 40.04 -10.56
CA ALA A 250 10.43 40.02 -11.09
C ALA A 250 10.58 40.71 -12.47
N GLN A 251 9.49 41.16 -13.08
CA GLN A 251 9.52 41.84 -14.38
C GLN A 251 9.92 43.32 -14.22
N PRO A 252 10.87 43.83 -15.02
CA PRO A 252 11.38 45.20 -14.95
C PRO A 252 10.41 46.27 -15.48
#